data_AF-A0A4S3J5J4-F1
#
_entry.id   AF-A0A4S3J5J4-F1
#
_cell.length_a   1.000
_cell.length_b   1.000
_cell.length_c   1.000
_cell.angle_alpha   90.00
_cell.angle_beta   90.00
_cell.angle_gamma   90.00
#
_symmetry.space_group_name_H-M   'P 1'
#
loop_
_entity.id
_entity.type
_entity.pdbx_description
1 polymer ?
#
loop_
_entity_poly.entity_id
_entity_poly.type
_entity_poly.pdbx_seq_one_letter_code
_entity_poly.pdbx_strand_id
1 'polypeptide(L)'
;MPRSTGELEKRVLEACKAASKEKKPNLAKIAREYGVLYNTLRGHVYQGKQARNAHTPQNKALDKYQEKALVQWIASMRDLPRDLKTKR
;
A
#
# COMPACT_ATOMS: atom_id res chain seq x y z
N MET A 1 -0.14 -14.73 -16.79
CA MET A 1 0.04 -13.28 -16.54
C MET A 1 -0.64 -12.91 -15.24
N PRO A 2 0.04 -12.45 -14.19
CA PRO A 2 -0.65 -12.04 -12.97
C PRO A 2 -1.40 -10.74 -13.28
N ARG A 3 -2.72 -10.80 -13.17
CA ARG A 3 -3.65 -9.69 -13.43
C ARG A 3 -3.42 -8.61 -12.36
N SER A 4 -3.25 -7.36 -12.81
CA SER A 4 -3.39 -6.11 -12.03
C SER A 4 -3.33 -6.27 -10.50
N THR A 5 -2.11 -6.35 -9.95
CA THR A 5 -1.86 -6.46 -8.49
C THR A 5 -2.63 -5.42 -7.66
N GLY A 6 -2.82 -4.21 -8.19
CA GLY A 6 -3.53 -3.14 -7.49
C GLY A 6 -5.05 -3.36 -7.33
N GLU A 7 -5.72 -4.02 -8.27
CA GLU A 7 -7.17 -4.29 -8.15
C GLU A 7 -7.43 -5.45 -7.18
N LEU A 8 -6.56 -6.46 -7.19
CA LEU A 8 -6.60 -7.55 -6.24
C LEU A 8 -6.38 -7.04 -4.81
N GLU A 9 -5.42 -6.15 -4.60
CA GLU A 9 -5.16 -5.53 -3.28
C GLU A 9 -6.37 -4.73 -2.77
N LYS A 10 -7.06 -3.97 -3.63
CA LYS A 10 -8.30 -3.27 -3.26
C LYS A 10 -9.39 -4.24 -2.79
N ARG A 11 -9.59 -5.35 -3.51
CA ARG A 11 -10.58 -6.39 -3.14
C ARG A 11 -10.23 -7.07 -1.82
N VAL A 12 -8.95 -7.35 -1.59
CA VAL A 12 -8.45 -7.92 -0.32
C VAL A 12 -8.72 -6.95 0.84
N LEU A 13 -8.48 -5.65 0.65
CA LEU A 13 -8.73 -4.61 1.67
C LEU A 13 -10.21 -4.51 2.04
N GLU A 14 -11.11 -4.47 1.05
CA GLU A 14 -12.55 -4.44 1.28
C GLU A 14 -13.06 -5.72 1.96
N ALA A 15 -12.58 -6.89 1.52
CA ALA A 15 -12.90 -8.17 2.16
C ALA A 15 -12.41 -8.22 3.62
N CYS A 16 -11.24 -7.64 3.91
CA CYS A 16 -10.71 -7.57 5.27
C CYS A 16 -11.56 -6.65 6.16
N LYS A 17 -12.00 -5.49 5.65
CA LYS A 17 -12.93 -4.61 6.37
C LYS A 17 -14.25 -5.30 6.68
N ALA A 18 -14.80 -6.05 5.72
CA ALA A 18 -16.03 -6.84 5.93
C ALA A 18 -15.83 -7.90 7.02
N ALA A 19 -14.72 -8.63 6.98
CA ALA A 19 -14.39 -9.62 7.99
C ALA A 19 -14.18 -9.01 9.40
N SER A 20 -13.63 -7.81 9.50
CA SER A 20 -13.44 -7.12 10.80
C SER A 20 -14.74 -6.59 11.41
N LYS A 21 -15.82 -6.42 10.64
CA LYS A 21 -17.13 -5.97 11.16
C LYS A 21 -17.90 -7.08 11.85
N GLU A 22 -17.62 -8.35 11.53
CA GLU A 22 -18.28 -9.50 12.13
C GLU A 22 -17.47 -10.04 13.32
N LYS A 23 -18.14 -10.37 14.43
CA LYS A 23 -17.49 -10.94 15.62
C LYS A 23 -16.95 -12.37 15.38
N LYS A 24 -17.54 -13.10 14.44
CA LYS A 24 -17.12 -14.43 13.95
C LYS A 24 -17.24 -14.45 12.42
N PRO A 25 -16.27 -13.90 11.68
CA PRO A 25 -16.39 -13.75 10.24
C PRO A 25 -16.34 -15.10 9.52
N ASN A 26 -17.32 -15.35 8.66
CA ASN A 26 -17.24 -16.49 7.74
C ASN A 26 -16.36 -16.14 6.54
N LEU A 27 -15.04 -16.30 6.73
CA LEU A 27 -14.04 -15.93 5.72
C LEU A 27 -14.22 -16.65 4.38
N ALA A 28 -14.79 -17.87 4.35
CA ALA A 28 -15.03 -18.59 3.10
C ALA A 28 -16.13 -17.93 2.26
N LYS A 29 -17.19 -17.44 2.93
CA LYS A 29 -18.27 -16.70 2.29
C LYS A 29 -17.75 -15.35 1.75
N ILE A 30 -17.06 -14.60 2.59
CA ILE A 30 -16.49 -13.29 2.23
C ILE A 30 -15.48 -13.44 1.09
N ALA A 31 -14.60 -14.45 1.13
CA ALA A 31 -13.64 -14.71 0.05
C ALA A 31 -14.33 -14.94 -1.31
N ARG A 32 -15.43 -15.68 -1.34
CA ARG A 32 -16.21 -15.91 -2.57
C ARG A 32 -16.90 -14.64 -3.06
N GLU A 33 -17.49 -13.87 -2.16
CA GLU A 33 -18.22 -12.63 -2.48
C GLU A 33 -17.30 -11.57 -3.10
N TYR A 34 -16.10 -11.40 -2.55
CA TYR A 34 -15.13 -10.42 -3.03
C TYR A 34 -14.15 -10.98 -4.09
N GLY A 35 -14.29 -12.25 -4.47
CA GLY A 35 -13.44 -12.91 -5.48
C GLY A 35 -11.97 -13.02 -5.06
N VAL A 36 -11.70 -13.26 -3.78
CA VAL A 36 -10.36 -13.29 -3.18
C VAL A 36 -10.04 -14.71 -2.70
N LEU A 37 -8.76 -15.09 -2.72
CA LEU A 37 -8.33 -16.37 -2.16
C LEU A 37 -8.52 -16.39 -0.63
N TYR A 38 -9.13 -17.47 -0.13
CA TYR A 38 -9.33 -17.69 1.30
C TYR A 38 -8.03 -17.58 2.11
N ASN A 39 -6.95 -18.19 1.62
CA ASN A 39 -5.65 -18.18 2.29
C ASN A 39 -5.08 -16.75 2.41
N THR A 40 -5.31 -15.91 1.40
CA THR A 40 -4.92 -14.50 1.41
C THR A 40 -5.71 -13.75 2.48
N LEU A 41 -7.05 -13.87 2.48
CA LEU A 41 -7.90 -13.20 3.45
C LEU A 41 -7.61 -13.65 4.89
N ARG A 42 -7.43 -14.95 5.12
CA ARG A 42 -7.07 -15.51 6.43
C ARG A 42 -5.72 -14.99 6.92
N GLY A 43 -4.74 -14.86 6.05
CA GLY A 43 -3.43 -14.27 6.38
C GLY A 43 -3.53 -12.81 6.78
N HIS A 44 -4.37 -12.02 6.10
CA HIS A 44 -4.60 -10.61 6.46
C HIS A 44 -5.36 -10.46 7.80
N VAL A 45 -6.43 -11.25 8.01
CA VAL A 45 -7.30 -11.14 9.19
C VAL A 45 -6.64 -11.67 10.47
N TYR A 46 -5.96 -12.83 10.42
CA TYR A 46 -5.40 -13.46 11.62
C TYR A 46 -3.92 -13.24 11.83
N GLN A 47 -3.13 -13.08 10.76
CA GLN A 47 -1.66 -12.95 10.88
C GLN A 47 -1.22 -11.49 10.82
N GLY A 48 -2.15 -10.54 10.70
CA GLY A 48 -1.85 -9.10 10.61
C GLY A 48 -0.94 -8.77 9.43
N LYS A 49 -0.92 -9.59 8.37
CA LYS A 49 -0.12 -9.32 7.18
C LYS A 49 -0.56 -7.97 6.64
N GLN A 50 0.32 -6.96 6.73
CA GLN A 50 0.05 -5.67 6.14
C GLN A 50 0.12 -5.80 4.62
N ALA A 51 -0.67 -4.99 3.91
CA ALA A 51 -0.54 -4.86 2.46
C ALA A 51 0.94 -4.58 2.12
N ARG A 52 1.46 -5.14 1.01
CA ARG A 52 2.86 -4.93 0.61
C ARG A 52 3.26 -3.45 0.60
N ASN A 53 2.30 -2.58 0.31
CA ASN A 53 2.48 -1.12 0.25
C ASN A 53 2.61 -0.44 1.64
N ALA A 54 2.15 -1.10 2.71
CA ALA A 54 2.29 -0.62 4.08
C ALA A 54 3.57 -1.18 4.74
N HIS A 55 4.18 -2.21 4.16
CA HIS A 55 5.48 -2.70 4.60
C HIS A 55 6.54 -1.64 4.35
N THR A 56 7.02 -1.02 5.42
CA THR A 56 8.21 -0.19 5.37
C THR A 56 9.40 -1.16 5.37
N PRO A 57 10.18 -1.27 4.29
CA PRO A 57 11.32 -2.18 4.28
C PRO A 57 12.26 -1.79 5.43
N GLN A 58 12.67 -2.77 6.24
CA GLN A 58 13.55 -2.56 7.39
C GLN A 58 14.92 -1.98 6.99
N ASN A 59 15.32 -2.16 5.72
CA ASN A 59 16.52 -1.59 5.11
C ASN A 59 16.27 -0.22 4.48
N LYS A 60 15.53 0.67 5.15
CA LYS A 60 15.49 2.07 4.72
C LYS A 60 16.77 2.76 5.20
N ALA A 61 17.62 3.17 4.25
CA ALA A 61 18.80 3.97 4.54
C ALA A 61 18.46 5.41 5.00
N LEU A 62 17.21 5.85 4.79
CA LEU A 62 16.75 7.20 5.06
C LEU A 62 15.49 7.17 5.93
N ASP A 63 15.44 8.08 6.91
CA ASP A 63 14.25 8.29 7.73
C ASP A 63 13.13 8.98 6.93
N LYS A 64 11.87 8.84 7.40
CA LYS A 64 10.69 9.45 6.77
C LYS A 64 10.83 10.96 6.60
N TYR A 65 11.48 11.63 7.55
CA TYR A 65 11.74 13.07 7.44
C TYR A 65 12.69 13.39 6.29
N GLN A 66 13.76 12.59 6.13
CA GLN A 66 14.75 12.77 5.07
C GLN A 66 14.14 12.49 3.69
N GLU A 67 13.33 11.44 3.56
CA GLU A 67 12.58 11.17 2.32
C GLU A 67 11.66 12.34 1.95
N LYS A 68 10.94 12.90 2.94
CA LYS A 68 10.06 14.06 2.73
C LYS A 68 10.83 15.31 2.30
N ALA A 69 11.98 15.58 2.93
CA ALA A 69 12.84 16.71 2.58
C ALA A 69 13.36 16.59 1.13
N LEU A 70 13.78 15.39 0.71
CA LEU A 70 14.21 15.14 -0.66
C LEU A 70 13.09 15.33 -1.67
N VAL A 71 11.87 14.84 -1.38
CA VAL A 71 10.71 15.04 -2.25
C VAL A 71 10.38 16.53 -2.40
N GLN A 72 10.39 17.28 -1.31
CA GLN A 72 10.16 18.73 -1.34
C GLN A 72 11.24 19.47 -2.13
N TRP A 73 12.50 19.08 -1.97
CA TRP A 73 13.63 19.66 -2.71
C TRP A 73 13.57 19.35 -4.21
N ILE A 74 13.19 18.13 -4.58
CA ILE A 74 13.02 17.75 -6.00
C ILE A 74 11.85 18.53 -6.63
N ALA A 75 10.74 18.70 -5.89
CA ALA A 75 9.59 19.48 -6.35
C ALA A 75 9.99 20.94 -6.58
N SER A 76 10.69 21.57 -5.64
CA SER A 76 11.17 22.95 -5.82
C SER A 76 12.13 23.10 -7.01
N MET A 77 12.96 22.10 -7.29
CA MET A 77 13.82 22.09 -8.50
C MET A 77 13.07 21.91 -9.82
N ARG A 78 11.86 21.33 -9.81
CA ARG A 78 11.01 21.19 -11.00
C ARG A 78 10.20 22.45 -11.28
N ASP A 79 9.73 23.11 -10.23
CA ASP A 79 8.92 24.32 -10.32
C ASP A 79 9.77 25.60 -10.47
N LEU A 80 11.10 25.48 -10.34
CA LEU A 80 12.04 26.56 -10.63
C LEU A 80 12.03 26.87 -12.15
N PRO A 81 11.79 28.13 -12.55
CA PRO A 81 11.87 28.55 -13.95
C PRO A 81 13.29 28.32 -14.48
N ARG A 82 13.40 27.85 -15.73
CA ARG A 82 14.65 27.36 -16.36
C ARG A 82 15.80 28.38 -16.35
N ASP A 83 15.46 29.64 -16.14
CA ASP A 83 16.27 30.86 -16.21
C ASP A 83 17.17 31.11 -14.99
N LEU A 84 17.02 30.36 -13.89
CA LEU A 84 17.95 30.38 -12.74
C LEU A 84 19.00 29.26 -12.76
N LYS A 85 18.97 28.36 -13.75
CA LYS A 85 19.89 27.20 -13.82
C LYS A 85 21.31 27.56 -14.30
N THR A 86 21.54 28.78 -14.79
CA THR A 86 22.80 29.22 -15.44
C THR A 86 23.46 30.45 -14.81
N LYS A 87 23.25 30.69 -13.50
CA LYS A 87 24.10 31.63 -12.75
C LYS A 87 24.81 30.89 -11.61
N ARG A 88 25.91 30.23 -11.96
CA ARG A 88 27.03 29.95 -11.07
C ARG A 88 28.29 30.49 -11.72
#